data_AF-A0A1V2ABW2-F1
#
_entry.id   AF-A0A1V2ABW2-F1
#
_cell.length_a   1.000
_cell.length_b   1.000
_cell.length_c   1.000
_cell.angle_alpha   90.00
_cell.angle_beta   90.00
_cell.angle_gamma   90.00
#
_symmetry.space_group_name_H-M   'P 1'
#
loop_
_entity.id
_entity.type
_entity.pdbx_description
1 polymer ?
#
loop_
_entity_poly.entity_id
_entity_poly.type
_entity_poly.pdbx_seq_one_letter_code
_entity_poly.pdbx_strand_id
1 'polypeptide(L)'
;MAHHKITEEEESNLPMFNNHQEASEYFKTQYGDDFILKSSKEIDGETVYVYVLVVDREAYKRGQEKLARFEIVQGTEFTDSFQSINISENGDIFITH
;
A
#
# COMPACT_ATOMS: atom_id res chain seq x y z
N MET A 1 -2.17 -6.15 14.56
CA MET A 1 -3.22 -5.25 15.06
C MET A 1 -4.11 -4.92 13.88
N ALA A 2 -5.35 -4.46 14.07
CA ALA A 2 -6.13 -3.96 12.94
C ALA A 2 -5.60 -2.56 12.58
N HIS A 3 -5.18 -2.37 11.33
CA HIS A 3 -4.77 -1.06 10.81
C HIS A 3 -5.97 -0.38 10.17
N HIS A 4 -5.98 0.95 10.12
CA HIS A 4 -6.94 1.72 9.32
C HIS A 4 -6.25 2.29 8.07
N LYS A 5 -7.06 2.74 7.11
CA LYS A 5 -6.54 3.45 5.94
C LYS A 5 -5.98 4.79 6.41
N ILE A 6 -4.79 5.16 5.94
CA ILE A 6 -4.16 6.46 6.17
C ILE A 6 -5.10 7.52 5.60
N THR A 7 -5.49 8.46 6.46
CA THR A 7 -6.34 9.60 6.11
C THR A 7 -5.52 10.72 5.46
N GLU A 8 -6.19 11.66 4.77
CA GLU A 8 -5.51 12.85 4.20
C GLU A 8 -4.80 13.69 5.28
N GLU A 9 -5.33 13.72 6.51
CA GLU A 9 -4.70 14.39 7.65
C GLU A 9 -3.41 13.69 8.07
N GLU A 10 -3.42 12.37 8.18
CA GLU A 10 -2.22 11.59 8.50
C GLU A 10 -1.18 11.66 7.39
N GLU A 11 -1.61 11.63 6.12
CA GLU A 11 -0.76 11.84 4.95
C GLU A 11 -0.04 13.20 5.01
N SER A 12 -0.77 14.26 5.36
CA SER A 12 -0.21 15.62 5.49
C SER A 12 0.81 15.75 6.63
N ASN A 13 0.83 14.81 7.57
CA ASN A 13 1.76 14.77 8.70
C ASN A 13 2.92 13.78 8.49
N LEU A 14 3.01 13.14 7.33
CA LEU A 14 4.14 12.26 7.03
C LEU A 14 5.46 13.06 6.98
N PRO A 15 6.57 12.49 7.48
CA PRO A 15 7.86 13.11 7.32
C PRO A 15 8.26 13.14 5.83
N MET A 16 9.11 14.09 5.47
CA MET A 16 9.78 14.06 4.17
C MET A 16 10.86 12.99 4.19
N PHE A 17 10.87 12.13 3.17
CA PHE A 17 11.88 11.10 3.00
C PHE A 17 12.86 11.51 1.89
N ASN A 18 14.10 11.05 1.98
CA ASN A 18 15.13 11.35 0.97
C ASN A 18 15.24 10.29 -0.11
N ASN A 19 14.67 9.11 0.12
CA ASN A 19 14.67 8.01 -0.82
C ASN A 19 13.60 6.97 -0.46
N HIS A 20 13.38 6.04 -1.41
CA HIS A 20 12.51 4.89 -1.25
C HIS A 20 12.78 4.06 0.02
N GLN A 21 14.06 3.80 0.33
CA GLN A 21 14.43 2.95 1.46
C GLN A 21 13.94 3.55 2.79
N GLU A 22 14.23 4.83 3.04
CA GLU A 22 13.84 5.55 4.25
C GLU A 22 12.31 5.54 4.45
N ALA A 23 11.57 5.85 3.38
CA ALA A 23 10.12 5.78 3.37
C ALA A 23 9.62 4.36 3.68
N SER A 24 10.15 3.35 2.99
CA SER A 24 9.73 1.96 3.17
C SER A 24 10.00 1.44 4.58
N GLU A 25 11.12 1.84 5.19
CA GLU A 25 11.48 1.49 6.57
C GLU A 25 10.56 2.16 7.58
N TYR A 26 10.15 3.41 7.35
CA TYR A 26 9.14 4.08 8.16
C TYR A 26 7.83 3.30 8.16
N PHE A 27 7.25 3.03 6.98
CA PHE A 27 5.99 2.28 6.88
C PHE A 27 6.11 0.87 7.47
N LYS A 28 7.23 0.18 7.20
CA LYS A 28 7.46 -1.16 7.76
C LYS A 28 7.60 -1.15 9.28
N THR A 29 8.16 -0.10 9.87
CA THR A 29 8.23 0.05 11.33
C THR A 29 6.85 0.25 11.95
N GLN A 30 5.98 1.01 11.28
CA GLN A 30 4.62 1.29 11.77
C GLN A 30 3.66 0.10 11.58
N TYR A 31 3.73 -0.56 10.43
CA TYR A 31 2.71 -1.52 9.97
C TYR A 31 3.22 -2.97 9.88
N GLY A 32 4.53 -3.19 10.03
CA GLY A 32 5.12 -4.52 10.01
C GLY A 32 4.78 -5.31 8.74
N ASP A 33 4.31 -6.54 8.91
CA ASP A 33 3.99 -7.46 7.82
C ASP A 33 2.74 -7.08 7.03
N ASP A 34 1.96 -6.10 7.50
CA ASP A 34 0.77 -5.60 6.79
C ASP A 34 1.10 -4.58 5.69
N PHE A 35 2.34 -4.10 5.64
CA PHE A 35 2.84 -3.27 4.56
C PHE A 35 3.67 -4.10 3.56
N ILE A 36 3.08 -4.37 2.40
CA ILE A 36 3.58 -5.38 1.46
C ILE A 36 3.91 -4.74 0.13
N LEU A 37 5.16 -4.89 -0.33
CA LEU A 37 5.56 -4.55 -1.70
C LEU A 37 4.87 -5.50 -2.68
N LYS A 38 4.11 -4.97 -3.64
CA LYS A 38 3.40 -5.77 -4.66
C LYS A 38 4.06 -5.75 -6.02
N SER A 39 4.56 -4.59 -6.42
CA SER A 39 5.25 -4.45 -7.70
C SER A 39 6.09 -3.19 -7.69
N SER A 40 6.94 -3.07 -8.70
CA SER A 40 7.50 -1.79 -9.12
C SER A 40 7.16 -1.57 -10.59
N LYS A 41 7.16 -0.31 -11.01
CA LYS A 41 6.95 0.10 -12.40
C LYS A 41 7.81 1.32 -12.70
N GLU A 42 8.24 1.42 -13.95
CA GLU A 42 8.93 2.61 -14.45
C GLU A 42 7.89 3.61 -14.98
N ILE A 43 7.94 4.85 -14.53
CA ILE A 43 7.11 5.97 -15.00
C ILE A 43 8.05 7.13 -15.32
N ASP A 44 8.06 7.59 -16.57
CA ASP A 44 8.91 8.69 -17.03
C ASP A 44 10.41 8.55 -16.68
N GLY A 45 10.91 7.31 -16.65
CA GLY A 45 12.30 6.99 -16.30
C GLY A 45 12.58 6.91 -14.81
N GLU A 46 11.57 7.07 -13.96
CA GLU A 46 11.66 6.90 -12.51
C GLU A 46 11.01 5.58 -12.07
N THR A 47 11.65 4.86 -11.14
CA THR A 47 11.04 3.67 -10.54
C THR A 47 10.06 4.08 -9.44
N VAL A 48 8.84 3.56 -9.54
CA VAL A 48 7.79 3.72 -8.54
C VAL A 48 7.43 2.36 -7.96
N TYR A 49 7.54 2.24 -6.65
CA TYR A 49 7.24 1.03 -5.89
C TYR A 49 5.80 1.07 -5.40
N VAL A 50 5.03 0.06 -5.75
CA VAL A 50 3.63 -0.08 -5.38
C VAL A 50 3.51 -1.01 -4.18
N TYR A 51 3.14 -0.43 -3.05
CA TYR A 51 2.83 -1.13 -1.81
C TYR A 51 1.33 -1.22 -1.59
N VAL A 52 0.93 -2.24 -0.83
CA VAL A 52 -0.39 -2.29 -0.21
C VAL A 52 -0.23 -2.31 1.30
N LEU A 53 -0.99 -1.46 1.98
CA LEU A 53 -1.23 -1.54 3.42
C LEU A 53 -2.50 -2.34 3.65
N VAL A 54 -2.39 -3.53 4.23
CA VAL A 54 -3.52 -4.41 4.51
C VAL A 54 -4.19 -3.98 5.82
N VAL A 55 -5.45 -3.57 5.73
CA VAL A 55 -6.27 -3.12 6.88
C VAL A 55 -7.25 -4.20 7.34
N ASP A 56 -7.63 -5.12 6.45
CA ASP A 56 -8.36 -6.35 6.77
C ASP A 56 -7.70 -7.56 6.08
N ARG A 57 -6.93 -8.34 6.86
CA ARG A 57 -6.19 -9.50 6.35
C ARG A 57 -7.08 -10.58 5.78
N GLU A 58 -8.25 -10.82 6.37
CA GLU A 58 -9.11 -11.91 5.93
C GLU A 58 -9.79 -11.55 4.61
N ALA A 59 -10.35 -10.35 4.52
CA ALA A 59 -10.94 -9.84 3.28
C ALA A 59 -9.89 -9.76 2.16
N TYR A 60 -8.69 -9.30 2.49
CA TYR A 60 -7.58 -9.24 1.54
C TYR A 60 -7.21 -10.62 1.01
N LYS A 61 -7.00 -11.58 1.91
CA LYS A 61 -6.68 -12.96 1.54
C LYS A 61 -7.79 -13.60 0.69
N ARG A 62 -9.06 -13.47 1.10
CA ARG A 62 -10.21 -13.99 0.34
C ARG A 62 -10.26 -13.39 -1.06
N GLY A 63 -10.05 -12.08 -1.18
CA GLY A 63 -10.03 -11.40 -2.48
C GLY A 63 -8.87 -11.85 -3.37
N GLN A 64 -7.66 -11.98 -2.82
CA GLN A 64 -6.50 -12.52 -3.55
C GLN A 64 -6.77 -13.95 -4.05
N GLU A 65 -7.36 -14.81 -3.23
CA GLU A 65 -7.71 -16.19 -3.59
C GLU A 65 -8.75 -16.24 -4.71
N LYS A 66 -9.79 -15.39 -4.65
CA LYS A 66 -10.79 -15.26 -5.73
C LYS A 66 -10.15 -14.80 -7.03
N LEU A 67 -9.30 -13.77 -6.99
CA LEU A 67 -8.57 -13.26 -8.16
C LEU A 67 -7.68 -14.34 -8.78
N ALA A 68 -6.96 -15.12 -7.95
CA ALA A 68 -6.12 -16.21 -8.43
C ALA A 68 -6.91 -17.33 -9.14
N ARG A 69 -8.20 -17.48 -8.81
CA ARG A 69 -9.12 -18.42 -9.47
C ARG A 69 -9.92 -17.79 -10.62
N PHE A 70 -9.61 -16.55 -11.01
CA PHE A 70 -10.37 -15.77 -11.99
C PHE A 70 -11.86 -15.62 -11.63
N GLU A 71 -12.19 -15.68 -10.35
CA GLU A 71 -13.54 -15.46 -9.84
C GLU A 71 -13.82 -13.96 -9.73
N ILE A 72 -15.08 -13.57 -9.96
CA ILE A 72 -15.51 -12.19 -9.77
C ILE A 72 -15.43 -11.84 -8.29
N VAL A 73 -14.60 -10.86 -7.96
CA VAL A 73 -14.63 -10.20 -6.67
C VAL A 73 -15.79 -9.20 -6.69
N GLN A 74 -16.89 -9.55 -6.03
CA GLN A 74 -18.08 -8.70 -5.96
C GLN A 74 -17.95 -7.65 -4.85
N GLY A 75 -18.46 -6.45 -5.12
CA GLY A 75 -18.49 -5.35 -4.16
C GLY A 75 -17.10 -4.75 -3.89
N THR A 76 -16.99 -4.02 -2.78
CA THR A 76 -15.78 -3.30 -2.39
C THR A 76 -14.97 -4.00 -1.30
N GLU A 77 -15.41 -5.17 -0.81
CA GLU A 77 -14.77 -5.89 0.31
C GLU A 77 -13.25 -6.04 0.11
N PHE A 78 -12.82 -6.42 -1.10
CA PHE A 78 -11.40 -6.56 -1.39
C PHE A 78 -10.69 -5.22 -1.50
N THR A 79 -11.24 -4.23 -2.21
CA THR A 79 -10.62 -2.91 -2.38
C THR A 79 -10.62 -2.08 -1.08
N ASP A 80 -11.52 -2.40 -0.15
CA ASP A 80 -11.59 -1.78 1.17
C ASP A 80 -10.64 -2.44 2.17
N SER A 81 -10.22 -3.69 1.89
CA SER A 81 -9.31 -4.45 2.75
C SER A 81 -7.85 -4.01 2.70
N PHE A 82 -7.49 -3.12 1.77
CA PHE A 82 -6.16 -2.54 1.67
C PHE A 82 -6.19 -1.10 1.17
N GLN A 83 -5.06 -0.42 1.31
CA GLN A 83 -4.81 0.88 0.71
C GLN A 83 -3.53 0.80 -0.13
N SER A 84 -3.56 1.41 -1.32
CA SER A 84 -2.38 1.47 -2.19
C SER A 84 -1.52 2.67 -1.83
N ILE A 85 -0.23 2.43 -1.64
CA ILE A 85 0.78 3.45 -1.34
C ILE A 85 1.89 3.31 -2.37
N ASN A 86 2.12 4.37 -3.15
CA ASN A 86 3.23 4.42 -4.09
C ASN A 86 4.37 5.21 -3.46
N ILE A 87 5.59 4.70 -3.62
CA ILE A 87 6.82 5.35 -3.14
C ILE A 87 7.75 5.50 -4.34
N SER A 88 8.18 6.73 -4.62
CA SER A 88 9.18 7.00 -5.67
C SER A 88 10.60 6.70 -5.18
N GLU A 89 11.57 6.59 -6.10
CA GLU A 89 13.00 6.47 -5.74
C GLU A 89 13.47 7.60 -4.83
N ASN A 90 12.94 8.81 -5.01
CA ASN A 90 13.29 9.99 -4.23
C ASN A 90 12.58 10.08 -2.88
N GLY A 91 11.69 9.13 -2.55
CA GLY A 91 10.98 9.08 -1.28
C GLY A 91 9.63 9.80 -1.28
N ASP A 92 9.16 10.29 -2.43
CA ASP A 92 7.83 10.89 -2.54
C ASP A 92 6.76 9.81 -2.36
N ILE A 93 5.72 10.16 -1.59
CA ILE A 93 4.61 9.28 -1.26
C ILE A 93 3.37 9.73 -2.01
N PHE A 94 2.65 8.77 -2.59
CA PHE A 94 1.31 8.98 -3.13
C PHE A 94 0.37 7.91 -2.59
N ILE A 95 -0.65 8.34 -1.84
CA ILE A 95 -1.64 7.45 -1.23
C ILE A 95 -2.96 7.54 -2.02
N THR A 96 -3.57 6.39 -2.28
CA THR A 96 -4.92 6.34 -2.87
C THR A 96 -5.98 6.26 -1.77
N HIS A 97 -6.98 7.15 -1.82
CA HIS A 97 -8.10 7.23 -0.86
C HIS A 97 -9.36 6.56 -1.40
#